data_AF-A0A9E5QAJ5-F1
#
_entry.id   AF-A0A9E5QAJ5-F1
#
_cell.length_a   1.000
_cell.length_b   1.000
_cell.length_c   1.000
_cell.angle_alpha   90.00
_cell.angle_beta   90.00
_cell.angle_gamma   90.00
#
_symmetry.space_group_name_H-M   'P 1'
#
loop_
_entity.id
_entity.type
_entity.pdbx_description
1 polymer ?
#
loop_
_entity_poly.entity_id
_entity_poly.type
_entity_poly.pdbx_seq_one_letter_code
_entity_poly.pdbx_strand_id
1 'polypeptide(L)'
;MNESITFNTYLNRYVLVGISADWLDNREVWGFYYSFSDDLIHWTHRKLLVEIELPWTVEFPGSDTSYLYPTLLDPESPSMNFETTDNTAYLYYTRNNFGHGSLDRDLIRVLVEFFPSP
;
A
#
# COMPACT_ATOMS: atom_id res chain seq x y z
N MET A 1 8.58 3.46 3.32
CA MET A 1 7.35 3.78 2.58
C MET A 1 7.60 5.02 1.78
N ASN A 2 7.42 4.91 0.47
CA ASN A 2 7.73 5.95 -0.52
C ASN A 2 7.03 5.70 -1.88
N GLU A 3 5.97 4.89 -1.93
CA GLU A 3 5.40 4.41 -3.19
C GLU A 3 4.24 5.27 -3.71
N SER A 4 3.17 5.45 -2.92
CA SER A 4 1.95 6.10 -3.39
C SER A 4 1.45 7.13 -2.39
N ILE A 5 1.25 8.37 -2.84
CA ILE A 5 0.65 9.45 -2.05
C ILE A 5 -0.62 9.93 -2.75
N THR A 6 -1.72 9.97 -2.01
CA THR A 6 -2.99 10.59 -2.46
C THR A 6 -3.49 11.57 -1.40
N PHE A 7 -4.29 12.55 -1.80
CA PHE A 7 -5.04 13.36 -0.86
C PHE A 7 -6.41 12.73 -0.63
N ASN A 8 -6.72 12.36 0.62
CA ASN A 8 -8.01 11.81 0.98
C ASN A 8 -8.97 12.94 1.37
N THR A 9 -10.00 13.11 0.56
CA THR A 9 -10.99 14.19 0.69
C THR A 9 -11.97 13.96 1.85
N TYR A 10 -12.22 12.71 2.21
CA TYR A 10 -13.09 12.33 3.33
C TYR A 10 -12.44 12.63 4.69
N LEU A 11 -11.15 12.32 4.83
CA LEU A 11 -10.37 12.58 6.03
C LEU A 11 -9.73 13.98 6.05
N ASN A 12 -9.65 14.64 4.89
CA ASN A 12 -8.95 15.91 4.67
C ASN A 12 -7.45 15.85 5.01
N ARG A 13 -6.77 14.79 4.58
CA ARG A 13 -5.33 14.53 4.86
C ARG A 13 -4.67 13.76 3.72
N TYR A 14 -3.35 13.85 3.62
CA TYR A 14 -2.56 13.01 2.72
C TYR A 14 -2.42 11.60 3.28
N VAL A 15 -2.47 10.61 2.40
CA VAL A 15 -2.27 9.19 2.69
C VAL A 15 -1.09 8.71 1.88
N LEU A 16 -0.08 8.19 2.57
CA LEU A 16 1.04 7.46 1.97
C LEU A 16 0.80 5.97 2.18
N VAL A 17 0.81 5.18 1.11
CA VAL A 17 0.89 3.72 1.15
C VAL A 17 2.23 3.27 0.61
N GLY A 18 2.78 2.23 1.23
CA GLY A 18 4.08 1.70 0.84
C GLY A 18 4.46 0.37 1.47
N ILE A 19 5.52 -0.23 0.94
CA ILE A 19 6.15 -1.39 1.54
C ILE A 19 6.97 -0.92 2.75
N SER A 20 6.84 -1.67 3.84
CA SER A 20 7.63 -1.43 5.04
C SER A 20 7.69 -2.66 5.93
N ALA A 21 8.38 -2.49 7.05
CA ALA A 21 8.34 -3.39 8.17
C ALA A 21 8.12 -2.61 9.46
N ASP A 22 7.50 -3.24 10.46
CA ASP A 22 7.41 -2.69 11.80
C ASP A 22 7.45 -3.80 12.85
N TRP A 23 7.74 -3.44 14.10
CA TRP A 23 7.76 -4.40 15.21
C TRP A 23 6.37 -4.52 15.82
N LEU A 24 5.68 -5.63 15.57
CA LEU A 24 4.33 -5.92 16.07
C LEU A 24 4.35 -7.29 16.75
N ASP A 25 3.70 -7.42 17.91
CA ASP A 25 3.58 -8.69 18.65
C ASP A 25 4.90 -9.45 18.82
N ASN A 26 5.97 -8.72 19.16
CA ASN A 26 7.34 -9.24 19.36
C ASN A 26 7.99 -9.88 18.13
N ARG A 27 7.60 -9.47 16.93
CA ARG A 27 8.28 -9.85 15.68
C ARG A 27 8.31 -8.70 14.70
N GLU A 28 9.25 -8.77 13.76
CA GLU A 28 9.23 -7.91 12.58
C GLU A 28 8.14 -8.42 11.64
N VAL A 29 7.23 -7.53 11.27
CA VAL A 29 6.15 -7.82 10.32
C VAL A 29 6.45 -7.03 9.05
N TRP A 30 6.46 -7.71 7.91
CA TRP A 30 6.64 -7.11 6.60
C TRP A 30 5.31 -7.06 5.85
N GLY A 31 5.11 -6.03 5.04
CA GLY A 31 3.94 -5.95 4.19
C GLY A 31 3.68 -4.55 3.66
N PHE A 32 2.41 -4.26 3.41
CA PHE A 32 1.96 -2.93 3.01
C PHE A 32 1.47 -2.17 4.23
N TYR A 33 1.88 -0.93 4.31
CA TYR A 33 1.64 -0.02 5.42
C TYR A 33 1.07 1.29 4.89
N TYR A 34 0.39 2.02 5.77
CA TYR A 34 -0.06 3.38 5.50
C TYR A 34 0.44 4.37 6.56
N SER A 35 0.54 5.64 6.18
CA SER A 35 0.77 6.77 7.09
C SER A 35 0.02 8.00 6.59
N PHE A 36 -0.35 8.88 7.52
CA PHE A 36 -1.06 10.12 7.23
C PHE A 36 -0.16 11.34 7.41
N SER A 37 -0.45 12.40 6.67
CA SER A 37 0.18 13.71 6.84
C SER A 37 -0.81 14.83 6.58
N ASP A 38 -0.67 15.94 7.30
CA ASP A 38 -1.41 17.18 7.04
C ASP A 38 -0.66 18.13 6.10
N ASP A 39 0.65 17.95 5.94
CA ASP A 39 1.54 18.94 5.32
C ASP A 39 2.63 18.36 4.40
N LEU A 40 2.58 17.05 4.12
CA LEU A 40 3.56 16.27 3.36
C LEU A 40 4.98 16.21 3.97
N ILE A 41 5.20 16.81 5.13
CA ILE A 41 6.50 16.88 5.82
C ILE A 41 6.47 15.97 7.04
N HIS A 42 5.45 16.12 7.87
CA HIS A 42 5.26 15.36 9.09
C HIS A 42 4.29 14.21 8.84
N TRP A 43 4.77 13.00 9.04
CA TRP A 43 4.04 11.77 8.80
C TRP A 43 3.77 11.06 10.12
N THR A 44 2.56 10.51 10.29
CA THR A 44 2.27 9.66 11.44
C THR A 44 3.16 8.41 11.42
N HIS A 45 3.33 7.78 12.58
CA HIS A 45 3.91 6.44 12.59
C HIS A 45 3.10 5.51 11.66
N ARG A 46 3.80 4.68 10.91
CA ARG A 46 3.20 3.78 9.93
C ARG A 46 2.34 2.73 10.63
N LYS A 47 1.24 2.33 10.00
CA LYS A 47 0.36 1.26 10.48
C LYS A 47 0.23 0.18 9.42
N LEU A 48 0.22 -1.07 9.86
CA LEU A 48 0.06 -2.23 8.96
C LEU A 48 -1.32 -2.16 8.30
N LEU A 49 -1.33 -2.21 6.97
CA LEU A 49 -2.55 -2.39 6.18
C LEU A 49 -2.81 -3.87 5.93
N VAL A 50 -1.78 -4.57 5.47
CA VAL A 50 -1.81 -6.02 5.23
C VAL A 50 -0.40 -6.59 5.36
N GLU A 51 -0.27 -7.68 6.11
CA GLU A 51 0.93 -8.51 6.11
C GLU A 51 0.94 -9.37 4.86
N ILE A 52 2.03 -9.33 4.09
CA ILE A 52 2.09 -9.96 2.78
C ILE A 52 3.54 -10.25 2.38
N GLU A 53 3.75 -11.33 1.62
CA GLU A 53 5.08 -11.78 1.23
C GLU A 53 5.75 -10.86 0.20
N LEU A 54 6.95 -10.39 0.50
CA LEU A 54 7.78 -9.57 -0.37
C LEU A 54 8.91 -10.42 -0.98
N PRO A 55 9.53 -9.99 -2.09
CA PRO A 55 10.59 -10.77 -2.72
C PRO A 55 11.75 -11.14 -1.79
N TRP A 56 12.06 -10.31 -0.79
CA TRP A 56 13.14 -10.55 0.16
C TRP A 56 12.70 -11.21 1.47
N THR A 57 11.42 -11.57 1.60
CA THR A 57 10.89 -12.24 2.79
C THR A 57 10.46 -13.68 2.51
N VAL A 58 10.35 -14.08 1.25
CA VAL A 58 10.09 -15.47 0.82
C VAL A 58 11.35 -16.33 0.88
N GLU A 59 11.19 -17.66 0.95
CA GLU A 59 12.30 -18.60 1.01
C GLU A 59 13.05 -18.70 -0.33
N PHE A 60 12.31 -18.75 -1.44
CA PHE A 60 12.87 -18.89 -2.79
C PHE A 60 12.48 -17.71 -3.70
N PRO A 61 13.19 -16.57 -3.66
CA PRO A 61 12.84 -15.33 -4.38
C PRO A 61 12.77 -15.45 -5.91
N GLY A 62 13.33 -16.53 -6.47
CA GLY A 62 13.33 -16.84 -7.90
C GLY A 62 12.13 -17.64 -8.39
N SER A 63 11.30 -18.19 -7.49
CA SER A 63 10.16 -19.04 -7.84
C SER A 63 8.90 -18.74 -7.03
N ASP A 64 9.05 -18.28 -5.78
CA ASP A 64 7.92 -18.06 -4.89
C ASP A 64 7.07 -16.88 -5.32
N THR A 65 5.79 -16.93 -4.96
CA THR A 65 4.89 -15.80 -5.15
C THR A 65 5.24 -14.68 -4.17
N SER A 66 5.34 -13.46 -4.67
CA SER A 66 5.61 -12.27 -3.86
C SER A 66 4.89 -11.04 -4.40
N TYR A 67 4.76 -10.00 -3.59
CA TYR A 67 3.93 -8.84 -3.91
C TYR A 67 4.73 -7.54 -3.82
N LEU A 68 4.44 -6.61 -4.73
CA LEU A 68 5.18 -5.35 -4.85
C LEU A 68 4.27 -4.19 -5.28
N TYR A 69 4.80 -2.98 -5.14
CA TYR A 69 4.27 -1.74 -5.71
C TYR A 69 2.83 -1.40 -5.28
N PRO A 70 2.53 -1.36 -3.96
CA PRO A 70 1.22 -0.98 -3.49
C PRO A 70 0.91 0.48 -3.85
N THR A 71 -0.25 0.73 -4.44
CA THR A 71 -0.68 2.06 -4.89
C THR A 71 -2.17 2.24 -4.60
N LEU A 72 -2.53 3.40 -4.04
CA LEU A 72 -3.94 3.79 -3.92
C LEU A 72 -4.38 4.52 -5.18
N LEU A 73 -5.52 4.11 -5.72
CA LEU A 73 -6.23 4.83 -6.78
C LEU A 73 -7.72 4.75 -6.51
N ASP A 74 -8.40 5.86 -6.75
CA ASP A 74 -9.85 5.92 -6.74
C ASP A 74 -10.34 6.19 -8.18
N PRO A 75 -10.96 5.20 -8.86
CA PRO A 75 -11.49 5.37 -10.20
C PRO A 75 -12.58 6.45 -10.33
N GLU A 76 -13.23 6.82 -9.22
CA GLU A 76 -14.25 7.87 -9.17
C GLU A 76 -13.67 9.26 -8.88
N SER A 77 -12.36 9.34 -8.64
CA SER A 77 -11.65 10.61 -8.47
C SER A 77 -11.92 11.55 -9.64
N PRO A 78 -12.39 12.80 -9.38
CA PRO A 78 -12.58 13.80 -10.44
C PRO A 78 -11.25 14.40 -10.92
N SER A 79 -10.14 14.07 -10.25
CA SER A 79 -8.84 14.62 -10.57
C SER A 79 -8.23 13.93 -11.80
N MET A 80 -7.51 14.70 -12.63
CA MET A 80 -6.98 14.19 -13.89
C MET A 80 -5.94 13.08 -13.70
N ASN A 81 -5.21 13.08 -12.58
CA ASN A 81 -4.16 12.10 -12.29
C ASN A 81 -4.56 11.08 -11.21
N PHE A 82 -5.84 11.03 -10.82
CA PHE A 82 -6.33 10.16 -9.74
C PHE A 82 -5.57 10.35 -8.41
N GLU A 83 -5.09 11.57 -8.15
CA GLU A 83 -4.36 11.94 -6.94
C GLU A 83 -5.25 12.17 -5.71
N THR A 84 -6.58 12.07 -5.86
CA THR A 84 -7.52 12.15 -4.75
C THR A 84 -8.23 10.82 -4.48
N THR A 85 -8.54 10.55 -3.22
CA THR A 85 -9.38 9.43 -2.76
C THR A 85 -10.50 9.95 -1.86
N ASP A 86 -11.57 9.18 -1.66
CA ASP A 86 -12.66 9.51 -0.74
C ASP A 86 -12.78 8.50 0.43
N ASN A 87 -14.00 8.20 0.91
CA ASN A 87 -14.18 7.20 1.95
C ASN A 87 -13.87 5.77 1.47
N THR A 88 -13.73 5.56 0.16
CA THR A 88 -13.26 4.31 -0.44
C THR A 88 -12.14 4.56 -1.45
N ALA A 89 -11.33 3.54 -1.69
CA ALA A 89 -10.36 3.53 -2.78
C ALA A 89 -10.02 2.07 -3.13
N TYR A 90 -9.29 1.86 -4.21
CA TYR A 90 -8.67 0.56 -4.49
C TYR A 90 -7.20 0.59 -4.14
N LEU A 91 -6.75 -0.41 -3.38
CA LEU A 91 -5.35 -0.76 -3.28
C LEU A 91 -4.98 -1.66 -4.46
N TYR A 92 -4.14 -1.13 -5.34
CA TYR A 92 -3.51 -1.86 -6.43
C TYR A 92 -2.14 -2.38 -6.02
N TYR A 93 -1.77 -3.57 -6.44
CA TYR A 93 -0.42 -4.10 -6.27
C TYR A 93 -0.13 -5.21 -7.28
N THR A 94 1.15 -5.47 -7.52
CA THR A 94 1.60 -6.52 -8.44
C THR A 94 1.82 -7.82 -7.69
N ARG A 95 1.18 -8.90 -8.16
CA ARG A 95 1.52 -10.28 -7.78
C ARG A 95 2.55 -10.83 -8.76
N ASN A 96 3.69 -11.27 -8.24
CA ASN A 96 4.72 -11.96 -8.98
C ASN A 96 4.42 -13.47 -8.93
N ASN A 97 3.94 -14.07 -10.02
CA ASN A 97 3.49 -15.48 -9.99
C ASN A 97 4.63 -16.50 -9.89
N PHE A 98 5.83 -16.14 -10.36
CA PHE A 98 7.00 -17.03 -10.37
C PHE A 98 8.31 -16.27 -10.10
N GLY A 99 8.55 -15.90 -8.83
CA GLY A 99 9.68 -15.08 -8.40
C GLY A 99 9.66 -13.66 -8.96
N HIS A 100 10.41 -12.70 -8.42
CA HIS A 100 10.33 -11.28 -8.82
C HIS A 100 11.08 -10.92 -10.12
N GLY A 101 11.90 -11.82 -10.68
CA GLY A 101 12.60 -11.62 -11.96
C GLY A 101 11.83 -12.06 -13.23
N SER A 102 10.76 -12.85 -13.09
CA SER A 102 9.88 -13.25 -14.20
C SER A 102 9.05 -12.09 -14.78
N LEU A 103 8.41 -12.31 -15.94
CA LEU A 103 7.42 -11.40 -16.52
C LEU A 103 5.97 -11.86 -16.29
N ASP A 104 5.77 -13.02 -15.65
CA ASP A 104 4.45 -13.51 -15.27
C ASP A 104 3.96 -12.77 -14.01
N ARG A 105 3.12 -11.76 -14.24
CA ARG A 105 2.65 -10.78 -13.26
C ARG A 105 1.17 -10.51 -13.44
N ASP A 106 0.47 -10.38 -12.32
CA ASP A 106 -0.91 -9.92 -12.29
C ASP A 106 -1.03 -8.61 -11.53
N LEU A 107 -1.82 -7.69 -12.06
CA LEU A 107 -2.28 -6.53 -11.30
C LEU A 107 -3.49 -6.94 -10.47
N ILE A 108 -3.35 -6.87 -9.16
CA ILE A 108 -4.42 -7.13 -8.21
C ILE A 108 -4.99 -5.80 -7.74
N ARG A 109 -6.30 -5.74 -7.52
CA ARG A 109 -6.96 -4.63 -6.83
C ARG A 109 -7.90 -5.14 -5.75
N VAL A 110 -7.90 -4.46 -4.60
CA VAL A 110 -8.80 -4.75 -3.48
C VAL A 110 -9.42 -3.44 -3.02
N LEU A 111 -10.73 -3.43 -2.76
CA LEU A 111 -11.40 -2.26 -2.20
C LEU A 111 -10.95 -2.05 -0.76
N VAL A 112 -10.60 -0.82 -0.40
CA VAL A 112 -10.28 -0.39 0.95
C VAL A 112 -11.22 0.74 1.37
N GLU A 113 -11.48 0.82 2.67
CA GLU A 113 -12.36 1.82 3.27
C GLU A 113 -11.57 2.67 4.26
N PHE A 114 -11.82 3.99 4.21
CA PHE A 114 -11.34 4.94 5.19
C PHE A 114 -12.47 5.26 6.17
N PHE A 115 -12.16 5.21 7.46
CA PHE A 115 -13.10 5.57 8.51
C PHE A 115 -12.41 6.50 9.52
N PRO A 116 -13.15 7.46 10.11
CA PRO A 116 -12.60 8.28 11.18
C PRO A 116 -12.24 7.38 12.36
N SER A 117 -11.08 7.59 12.96
CA SER A 117 -10.80 6.98 14.26
C SER A 117 -11.73 7.63 15.31
N PRO A 118 -12.33 6.83 16.23
CA PRO A 118 -13.15 7.37 17.32
C PRO A 118 -12.37 8.26 18.27
#